data_AF-A0A7Z0CM47-F1
#
_entry.id   AF-A0A7Z0CM47-F1
#
_cell.length_a   1.000
_cell.length_b   1.000
_cell.length_c   1.000
_cell.angle_alpha   90.00
_cell.angle_beta   90.00
_cell.angle_gamma   90.00
#
_symmetry.space_group_name_H-M   'P 1'
#
loop_
_entity.id
_entity.type
_entity.pdbx_description
1 polymer ?
#
loop_
_entity_poly.entity_id
_entity_poly.type
_entity_poly.pdbx_seq_one_letter_code
_entity_poly.pdbx_strand_id
1 'polypeptide(L)'
;MGARMTAWAGLATAATLLLAGCGSDDDGTADDTSSPTVTTSESSTAASATPSPTTTPAPAGTPECADVWQAGGKLPRAYGGCAADGLLVAPDGLGCSSGQTIVRYDERFWAVRGGTISGGDVALTQSKEYKDAVATCRG
;
A
#
# COMPACT_ATOMS: atom_id res chain seq x y z
N MET A 1 29.51 26.24 6.65
CA MET A 1 29.02 27.62 6.44
C MET A 1 28.67 27.80 4.96
N GLY A 2 27.40 28.06 4.64
CA GLY A 2 26.97 28.33 3.26
C GLY A 2 25.46 28.54 3.17
N ALA A 3 24.96 29.56 3.85
CA ALA A 3 23.57 29.99 3.76
C ALA A 3 23.39 30.88 2.52
N ARG A 4 22.40 30.58 1.67
CA ARG A 4 21.78 31.57 0.78
C ARG A 4 20.27 31.42 0.86
N MET A 5 19.74 32.26 1.75
CA MET A 5 18.33 32.58 1.90
C MET A 5 17.90 33.45 0.71
N THR A 6 16.77 33.11 0.09
CA THR A 6 15.99 34.07 -0.69
C THR A 6 14.53 33.85 -0.37
N ALA A 7 14.01 34.73 0.48
CA ALA A 7 12.61 34.87 0.82
C ALA A 7 11.91 35.72 -0.24
N TRP A 8 10.68 35.36 -0.62
CA TRP A 8 9.71 36.32 -1.13
C TRP A 8 8.31 35.98 -0.60
N ALA A 9 7.78 36.93 0.19
CA ALA A 9 6.36 37.12 0.51
C ALA A 9 5.58 37.28 -0.82
N GLY A 10 4.37 36.77 -1.01
CA GLY A 10 3.20 36.79 -0.15
C GLY A 10 2.15 37.68 -0.82
N LEU A 11 1.01 37.14 -1.24
CA LEU A 11 -0.20 37.92 -1.52
C LEU A 11 -1.44 37.03 -1.41
N ALA A 12 -2.29 37.39 -0.46
CA ALA A 12 -3.57 36.79 -0.15
C ALA A 12 -4.70 37.39 -1.02
N THR A 13 -5.70 36.58 -1.38
CA THR A 13 -7.07 37.06 -1.64
C THR A 13 -8.07 35.94 -1.36
N ALA A 14 -9.06 36.25 -0.53
CA ALA A 14 -10.20 35.43 -0.13
C ALA A 14 -11.36 35.53 -1.13
N ALA A 15 -12.23 34.51 -1.20
CA ALA A 15 -13.68 34.66 -1.36
C ALA A 15 -14.41 33.30 -1.27
N THR A 16 -15.36 33.24 -0.33
CA THR A 16 -16.42 32.26 -0.07
C THR A 16 -17.46 32.13 -1.19
N LEU A 17 -18.16 30.99 -1.29
CA LEU A 17 -19.61 30.90 -1.51
C LEU A 17 -20.16 29.49 -1.13
N LEU A 18 -21.26 29.51 -0.38
CA LEU A 18 -22.08 28.38 0.09
C LEU A 18 -23.10 27.93 -0.99
N LEU A 19 -23.65 26.72 -0.82
CA LEU A 19 -25.09 26.34 -0.87
C LEU A 19 -25.46 25.06 -1.66
N ALA A 20 -26.16 24.18 -0.91
CA ALA A 20 -27.36 23.41 -1.26
C ALA A 20 -27.26 22.21 -2.23
N GLY A 21 -27.62 21.05 -1.66
CA GLY A 21 -27.96 19.82 -2.39
C GLY A 21 -28.60 18.79 -1.46
N CYS A 22 -29.66 19.18 -0.75
CA CYS A 22 -30.57 18.27 -0.04
C CYS A 22 -31.76 18.01 -0.97
N GLY A 23 -31.95 16.77 -1.40
CA GLY A 23 -33.18 16.29 -2.05
C GLY A 23 -33.47 14.93 -1.44
N SER A 24 -34.43 14.83 -0.52
CA SER A 24 -35.89 14.77 -0.69
C SER A 24 -36.34 13.31 -0.57
N ASP A 25 -36.99 13.08 0.56
CA ASP A 25 -37.71 11.89 1.01
C ASP A 25 -38.92 11.64 0.09
N ASP A 26 -39.17 10.39 -0.30
CA ASP A 26 -40.39 9.96 -0.97
C ASP A 26 -40.99 8.80 -0.16
N ASP A 27 -41.96 9.15 0.67
CA ASP A 27 -42.84 8.27 1.43
C ASP A 27 -43.65 7.36 0.48
N GLY A 28 -43.41 6.05 0.58
CA GLY A 28 -44.24 5.03 -0.07
C GLY A 28 -44.72 3.99 0.93
N THR A 29 -45.85 4.25 1.61
CA THR A 29 -46.58 3.27 2.42
C THR A 29 -47.69 2.58 1.60
N ALA A 30 -47.66 1.25 1.56
CA ALA A 30 -48.80 0.32 1.68
C ALA A 30 -48.21 -1.12 1.69
N ASP A 31 -48.03 -1.73 2.86
CA ASP A 31 -48.93 -2.71 3.52
C ASP A 31 -49.15 -4.00 2.69
N ASP A 32 -48.65 -5.14 3.17
CA ASP A 32 -49.47 -6.36 3.45
C ASP A 32 -48.58 -7.52 3.98
N THR A 33 -48.88 -7.96 5.20
CA THR A 33 -49.14 -9.37 5.56
C THR A 33 -48.05 -10.47 5.46
N SER A 34 -47.82 -11.03 6.65
CA SER A 34 -47.61 -12.45 7.00
C SER A 34 -46.20 -13.03 7.23
N SER A 35 -46.12 -13.61 8.43
CA SER A 35 -45.43 -14.87 8.82
C SER A 35 -44.01 -14.77 9.37
N PRO A 36 -43.82 -14.96 10.70
CA PRO A 36 -42.52 -15.29 11.25
C PRO A 36 -42.25 -16.80 11.07
N THR A 37 -41.75 -17.21 9.91
CA THR A 37 -41.10 -18.51 9.77
C THR A 37 -39.60 -18.36 10.02
N VAL A 38 -39.22 -18.80 11.21
CA VAL A 38 -37.85 -19.12 11.62
C VAL A 38 -37.16 -19.88 10.49
N THR A 39 -36.11 -19.30 9.92
CA THR A 39 -35.07 -20.07 9.25
C THR A 39 -33.77 -19.64 9.88
N THR A 40 -33.29 -20.47 10.79
CA THR A 40 -31.93 -20.47 11.30
C THR A 40 -31.00 -20.60 10.10
N SER A 41 -30.57 -19.47 9.54
CA SER A 41 -29.41 -19.45 8.67
C SER A 41 -28.21 -19.71 9.56
N GLU A 42 -27.90 -21.00 9.71
CA GLU A 42 -26.61 -21.48 10.15
C GLU A 42 -25.59 -20.94 9.14
N SER A 43 -25.11 -19.72 9.41
CA SER A 43 -23.95 -19.15 8.74
C SER A 43 -22.79 -20.02 9.15
N SER A 44 -22.52 -21.03 8.32
CA SER A 44 -21.27 -21.77 8.27
C SER A 44 -20.14 -20.77 8.36
N THR A 45 -19.62 -20.62 9.57
CA THR A 45 -18.50 -19.77 9.89
C THR A 45 -17.33 -20.49 9.26
N ALA A 46 -17.06 -20.20 7.99
CA ALA A 46 -15.84 -20.61 7.32
C ALA A 46 -14.72 -19.96 8.11
N ALA A 47 -14.18 -20.73 9.05
CA ALA A 47 -13.02 -20.37 9.83
C ALA A 47 -11.95 -19.96 8.81
N SER A 48 -11.74 -18.64 8.68
CA SER A 48 -10.62 -18.09 7.96
C SER A 48 -9.39 -18.56 8.70
N ALA A 49 -8.84 -19.69 8.25
CA ALA A 49 -7.56 -20.18 8.71
C ALA A 49 -6.55 -19.10 8.38
N THR A 50 -6.23 -18.27 9.37
CA THR A 50 -5.14 -17.31 9.27
C THR A 50 -3.90 -18.15 9.03
N PRO A 51 -3.21 -18.04 7.88
CA PRO A 51 -2.02 -18.81 7.64
C PRO A 51 -1.02 -18.49 8.76
N SER A 52 -0.66 -19.50 9.55
CA SER A 52 0.46 -19.35 10.49
C SER A 52 1.69 -18.97 9.67
N PRO A 53 2.49 -17.98 10.10
CA PRO A 53 3.69 -17.60 9.38
C PRO A 53 4.67 -18.77 9.43
N THR A 54 4.73 -19.54 8.34
CA THR A 54 5.75 -20.59 8.19
C THR A 54 7.10 -19.90 8.03
N THR A 55 7.88 -19.88 9.10
CA THR A 55 9.25 -19.37 9.07
C THR A 55 10.11 -20.33 8.25
N THR A 56 10.46 -19.91 7.03
CA THR A 56 11.34 -20.68 6.14
C THR A 56 12.78 -20.26 6.37
N PRO A 57 13.71 -21.19 6.65
CA PRO A 57 15.13 -20.84 6.76
C PRO A 57 15.68 -20.33 5.42
N ALA A 58 16.56 -19.35 5.47
CA ALA A 58 17.20 -18.82 4.27
C ALA A 58 18.15 -19.87 3.64
N PRO A 59 18.06 -20.13 2.33
CA PRO A 59 19.06 -20.94 1.62
C PRO A 59 20.47 -20.36 1.77
N ALA A 60 21.48 -21.22 1.78
CA ALA A 60 22.88 -20.79 1.79
C ALA A 60 23.18 -19.86 0.60
N GLY A 61 23.83 -18.72 0.87
CA GLY A 61 24.15 -17.72 -0.15
C GLY A 61 23.02 -16.74 -0.47
N THR A 62 21.90 -16.77 0.25
CA THR A 62 20.88 -15.71 0.17
C THR A 62 21.47 -14.41 0.71
N PRO A 63 21.38 -13.28 -0.03
CA PRO A 63 21.91 -12.01 0.45
C PRO A 63 21.08 -11.47 1.61
N GLU A 64 21.73 -10.78 2.55
CA GLU A 64 21.05 -10.09 3.64
C GLU A 64 20.20 -8.94 3.10
N CYS A 65 19.03 -8.72 3.70
CA CYS A 65 18.11 -7.69 3.26
C CYS A 65 18.74 -6.28 3.32
N ALA A 66 19.59 -6.01 4.31
CA ALA A 66 20.30 -4.74 4.45
C ALA A 66 21.32 -4.48 3.32
N ASP A 67 21.86 -5.54 2.71
CA ASP A 67 22.79 -5.42 1.58
C ASP A 67 22.05 -5.21 0.26
N VAL A 68 20.87 -5.81 0.11
CA VAL A 68 20.04 -5.65 -1.10
C VAL A 68 19.34 -4.30 -1.12
N TRP A 69 18.75 -3.89 0.01
CA TRP A 69 17.87 -2.72 0.09
C TRP A 69 18.64 -1.45 0.44
N GLN A 70 19.42 -1.00 -0.53
CA GLN A 70 20.17 0.26 -0.46
C GLN A 70 19.57 1.28 -1.41
N ALA A 71 19.33 2.51 -0.93
CA ALA A 71 18.83 3.60 -1.74
C ALA A 71 19.76 3.86 -2.94
N GLY A 72 19.19 4.02 -4.13
CA GLY A 72 19.93 4.17 -5.39
C GLY A 72 20.53 2.87 -5.94
N GLY A 73 20.48 1.77 -5.18
CA GLY A 73 20.85 0.43 -5.64
C GLY A 73 19.89 -0.12 -6.69
N LYS A 74 20.20 -1.28 -7.25
CA LYS A 74 19.36 -1.92 -8.28
C LYS A 74 18.79 -3.23 -7.76
N LEU A 75 17.46 -3.34 -7.76
CA LEU A 75 16.79 -4.58 -7.38
C LEU A 75 16.88 -5.59 -8.54
N PRO A 76 17.35 -6.83 -8.33
CA PRO A 76 17.40 -7.83 -9.39
C PRO A 76 16.02 -8.12 -9.99
N ARG A 77 15.95 -8.41 -11.30
CA ARG A 77 14.69 -8.81 -11.95
C ARG A 77 14.11 -10.10 -11.36
N ALA A 78 14.99 -11.02 -10.99
CA ALA A 78 14.65 -12.30 -10.37
C ALA A 78 14.63 -12.24 -8.83
N TYR A 79 14.41 -11.05 -8.24
CA TYR A 79 14.41 -10.91 -6.78
C TYR A 79 13.30 -11.76 -6.15
N GLY A 80 13.73 -12.79 -5.41
CA GLY A 80 12.87 -13.78 -4.77
C GLY A 80 12.76 -13.64 -3.25
N GLY A 81 13.42 -12.63 -2.67
CA GLY A 81 13.53 -12.45 -1.23
C GLY A 81 14.97 -12.22 -0.79
N CYS A 82 15.15 -12.01 0.51
CA CYS A 82 16.44 -11.80 1.16
C CYS A 82 16.45 -12.49 2.53
N ALA A 83 17.63 -12.62 3.13
CA ALA A 83 17.78 -13.13 4.48
C ALA A 83 17.62 -11.99 5.50
N ALA A 84 16.85 -12.25 6.56
CA ALA A 84 16.86 -11.46 7.77
C ALA A 84 16.85 -12.42 8.96
N ASP A 85 17.80 -12.26 9.88
CA ASP A 85 17.95 -13.13 11.06
C ASP A 85 18.02 -14.64 10.72
N GLY A 86 18.62 -14.97 9.57
CA GLY A 86 18.72 -16.35 9.06
C GLY A 86 17.43 -16.93 8.46
N LEU A 87 16.36 -16.14 8.36
CA LEU A 87 15.09 -16.52 7.76
C LEU A 87 14.92 -15.88 6.38
N LEU A 88 14.27 -16.62 5.47
CA LEU A 88 13.93 -16.10 4.16
C LEU A 88 12.73 -15.15 4.28
N VAL A 89 12.98 -13.88 4.02
CA VAL A 89 11.94 -12.86 3.90
C VAL A 89 11.42 -12.85 2.48
N ALA A 90 10.17 -13.27 2.31
CA ALA A 90 9.48 -13.21 1.02
C ALA A 90 9.29 -11.74 0.58
N PRO A 91 9.42 -11.44 -0.72
CA PRO A 91 9.23 -10.10 -1.24
C PRO A 91 7.77 -9.67 -1.12
N ASP A 92 7.52 -8.52 -0.53
CA ASP A 92 6.19 -7.90 -0.51
C ASP A 92 5.92 -7.20 -1.85
N GLY A 93 5.27 -7.92 -2.76
CA GLY A 93 5.02 -7.49 -4.13
C GLY A 93 3.62 -6.91 -4.34
N LEU A 94 3.56 -5.75 -4.97
CA LEU A 94 2.36 -5.11 -5.49
C LEU A 94 2.38 -5.17 -7.02
N GLY A 95 1.42 -5.90 -7.60
CA GLY A 95 1.26 -6.02 -9.05
C GLY A 95 0.67 -4.75 -9.67
N CYS A 96 1.21 -4.37 -10.83
CA CYS A 96 0.73 -3.26 -11.64
C CYS A 96 -0.15 -3.73 -12.79
N SER A 97 -1.04 -2.87 -13.28
CA SER A 97 -1.83 -3.08 -14.49
C SER A 97 -0.96 -3.27 -15.75
N SER A 98 0.26 -2.72 -15.74
CA SER A 98 1.28 -2.93 -16.78
C SER A 98 1.94 -4.32 -16.76
N GLY A 99 1.63 -5.17 -15.77
CA GLY A 99 2.29 -6.46 -15.54
C GLY A 99 3.61 -6.37 -14.79
N GLN A 100 4.08 -5.17 -14.44
CA GLN A 100 5.24 -4.98 -13.56
C GLN A 100 4.88 -5.28 -12.09
N THR A 101 5.89 -5.46 -11.24
CA THR A 101 5.72 -5.63 -9.80
C THR A 101 6.58 -4.63 -9.05
N ILE A 102 5.95 -3.79 -8.23
CA ILE A 102 6.62 -2.98 -7.20
C ILE A 102 6.86 -3.89 -6.00
N VAL A 103 8.10 -4.03 -5.57
CA VAL A 103 8.47 -4.73 -4.34
C VAL A 103 8.76 -3.70 -3.26
N ARG A 104 8.30 -3.97 -2.04
CA ARG A 104 8.45 -3.12 -0.87
C ARG A 104 9.29 -3.84 0.19
N TYR A 105 9.97 -3.05 1.00
CA TYR A 105 10.75 -3.57 2.12
C TYR A 105 10.81 -2.56 3.27
N ASP A 106 10.70 -3.08 4.49
CA ASP A 106 10.84 -2.34 5.75
C ASP A 106 9.98 -1.07 5.84
N GLU A 107 8.85 -1.04 5.13
CA GLU A 107 7.93 0.10 5.03
C GLU A 107 8.58 1.44 4.63
N ARG A 108 9.81 1.42 4.11
CA ARG A 108 10.60 2.61 3.76
C ARG A 108 11.21 2.54 2.38
N PHE A 109 11.45 1.34 1.87
CA PHE A 109 12.04 1.11 0.56
C PHE A 109 11.03 0.52 -0.42
N TRP A 110 11.16 0.91 -1.68
CA TRP A 110 10.38 0.33 -2.76
C TRP A 110 11.19 0.33 -4.07
N ALA A 111 10.91 -0.63 -4.94
CA ALA A 111 11.51 -0.70 -6.27
C ALA A 111 10.63 -1.52 -7.21
N VAL A 112 10.61 -1.20 -8.50
CA VAL A 112 10.14 -2.15 -9.50
C VAL A 112 11.18 -3.26 -9.66
N ARG A 113 10.77 -4.53 -9.83
CA ARG A 113 11.73 -5.63 -10.12
C ARG A 113 12.61 -5.28 -11.32
N GLY A 114 13.93 -5.31 -11.13
CA GLY A 114 14.90 -4.90 -12.16
C GLY A 114 15.22 -3.41 -12.21
N GLY A 115 14.51 -2.60 -11.42
CA GLY A 115 14.63 -1.15 -11.35
C GLY A 115 15.50 -0.67 -10.20
N THR A 116 15.55 0.64 -10.04
CA THR A 116 16.27 1.31 -8.95
C THR A 116 15.46 1.26 -7.65
N ILE A 117 16.16 1.11 -6.54
CA ILE A 117 15.59 1.15 -5.20
C ILE A 117 15.46 2.61 -4.76
N SER A 118 14.23 3.02 -4.48
CA SER A 118 13.87 4.34 -3.97
C SER A 118 13.45 4.27 -2.50
N GLY A 119 13.54 5.39 -1.80
CA GLY A 119 13.16 5.54 -0.40
C GLY A 119 14.33 5.40 0.59
N GLY A 120 14.00 5.14 1.86
CA GLY A 120 14.96 5.01 2.97
C GLY A 120 14.92 6.13 4.01
N ASP A 121 14.57 7.36 3.60
CA ASP A 121 14.53 8.53 4.51
C ASP A 121 13.22 8.66 5.29
N VAL A 122 12.10 8.23 4.69
CA VAL A 122 10.74 8.37 5.25
C VAL A 122 9.93 7.09 5.03
N ALA A 123 8.87 6.91 5.80
CA ALA A 123 7.92 5.81 5.57
C ALA A 123 7.24 5.93 4.19
N LEU A 124 6.98 4.79 3.54
CA LEU A 124 6.30 4.72 2.24
C LEU A 124 4.92 5.39 2.29
N THR A 125 4.20 5.26 3.40
CA THR A 125 2.90 5.90 3.64
C THR A 125 2.97 7.43 3.67
N GLN A 126 4.17 8.00 3.84
CA GLN A 126 4.43 9.44 3.81
C GLN A 126 5.12 9.88 2.51
N SER A 127 5.79 8.97 1.81
CA SER A 127 6.46 9.25 0.54
C SER A 127 5.47 9.58 -0.57
N LYS A 128 5.57 10.81 -1.10
CA LYS A 128 4.81 11.22 -2.30
C LYS A 128 5.23 10.40 -3.53
N GLU A 129 6.54 10.17 -3.69
CA GLU A 129 7.09 9.42 -4.84
C GLU A 129 6.52 7.99 -4.89
N TYR A 130 6.47 7.31 -3.74
CA TYR A 130 5.86 5.97 -3.67
C TYR A 130 4.36 6.00 -3.99
N LYS A 131 3.61 6.97 -3.46
CA LYS A 131 2.17 7.10 -3.74
C LYS A 131 1.91 7.34 -5.22
N ASP A 132 2.68 8.23 -5.84
CA ASP A 132 2.56 8.54 -7.28
C ASP A 132 2.92 7.31 -8.12
N ALA A 133 3.94 6.54 -7.72
CA ALA A 133 4.30 5.27 -8.37
C ALA A 133 3.21 4.21 -8.23
N VAL A 134 2.60 4.04 -7.06
CA VAL A 134 1.49 3.09 -6.84
C VAL A 134 0.24 3.52 -7.62
N ALA A 135 -0.07 4.82 -7.66
CA ALA A 135 -1.19 5.32 -8.46
C ALA A 135 -0.97 4.99 -9.94
N THR A 136 0.20 5.34 -10.49
CA THR A 136 0.58 5.01 -11.87
C THR A 136 0.55 3.52 -12.15
N CYS A 137 1.00 2.70 -11.19
CA CYS A 137 1.00 1.25 -11.28
C CYS A 137 -0.41 0.66 -11.34
N ARG A 138 -1.42 1.31 -10.76
CA ARG A 138 -2.80 0.79 -10.71
C ARG A 138 -3.69 1.30 -11.86
N GLY A 139 -3.33 2.41 -12.50
CA GLY A 139 -4.10 3.05 -13.58
C GLY A 139 -5.05 4.10 -13.03
#